data_AF-A0A242CLE2-F1
#
_entry.id   AF-A0A242CLE2-F1
#
_cell.length_a   1.000
_cell.length_b   1.000
_cell.length_c   1.000
_cell.angle_alpha   90.00
_cell.angle_beta   90.00
_cell.angle_gamma   90.00
#
_symmetry.space_group_name_H-M   'P 1'
#
loop_
_entity.id
_entity.type
_entity.pdbx_description
1 polymer ?
#
loop_
_entity_poly.entity_id
_entity_poly.type
_entity_poly.pdbx_seq_one_letter_code
_entity_poly.pdbx_strand_id
1 'polypeptide(L)'
;MTRNNYNFRQFSNEDLNWVRIVQALRVAGIGLAEKRHVDLCEVRRSTIEERSQLLIKQRINAETEMMKMQERLLILEEKERCYETLSLQNGIDYRNPKKAD
;
A
#
# COMPACT_ATOMS: atom_id res chain seq x y z
N MET A 1 7.79 -21.33 13.33
CA MET A 1 7.08 -20.96 14.58
C MET A 1 6.99 -22.18 15.47
N THR A 2 7.47 -22.06 16.70
CA THR A 2 7.37 -23.11 17.73
C THR A 2 6.51 -22.62 18.89
N ARG A 3 6.26 -23.48 19.88
CA ARG A 3 5.60 -23.10 21.13
C ARG A 3 6.48 -23.47 22.31
N ASN A 4 6.54 -22.62 23.33
CA ASN A 4 7.28 -22.92 24.56
C ASN A 4 6.47 -23.83 25.49
N ASN A 5 7.06 -24.20 26.63
CA ASN A 5 6.45 -25.06 27.65
C ASN A 5 5.17 -24.48 28.28
N TYR A 6 4.92 -23.19 28.10
CA TYR A 6 3.70 -22.49 28.53
C TYR A 6 2.73 -22.25 27.36
N ASN A 7 2.94 -22.93 26.22
CA ASN A 7 2.13 -22.86 25.01
C ASN A 7 2.15 -21.49 24.28
N PHE A 8 3.06 -20.58 24.63
CA PHE A 8 3.23 -19.31 23.92
C PHE A 8 3.93 -19.50 22.58
N ARG A 9 3.45 -18.82 21.53
CA ARG A 9 4.09 -18.84 20.20
C ARG A 9 5.45 -18.16 20.26
N GLN A 10 6.47 -18.83 19.76
CA GLN A 10 7.81 -18.28 19.55
C GLN A 10 8.06 -18.15 18.05
N PHE A 11 8.39 -16.92 17.63
CA PHE A 11 8.62 -16.57 16.24
C PHE A 11 10.11 -16.38 16.01
N SER A 12 10.64 -17.03 14.98
CA SER A 12 11.98 -16.76 14.48
C SER A 12 11.99 -15.52 13.57
N ASN A 13 13.18 -15.05 13.21
CA ASN A 13 13.33 -13.99 12.20
C ASN A 13 12.75 -14.42 10.83
N GLU A 14 12.83 -15.71 10.50
CA GLU A 14 12.24 -16.25 9.27
C GLU A 14 10.71 -16.22 9.32
N ASP A 15 10.12 -16.58 10.47
CA ASP A 15 8.67 -16.47 10.67
C ASP A 15 8.20 -15.02 10.48
N LEU A 16 8.95 -14.05 11.01
CA LEU A 16 8.66 -12.63 10.86
C LEU A 16 8.82 -12.15 9.41
N ASN A 17 9.85 -12.60 8.70
CA ASN A 17 10.03 -12.29 7.28
C ASN A 17 8.87 -12.81 6.44
N TRP A 18 8.38 -14.02 6.73
CA TRP A 18 7.21 -14.56 6.06
C TRP A 18 5.96 -13.72 6.34
N VAL A 19 5.74 -13.30 7.59
CA VAL A 19 4.62 -12.41 7.96
C VAL A 19 4.69 -11.08 7.20
N ARG A 20 5.88 -10.51 7.00
CA ARG A 20 6.05 -9.26 6.22
C ARG A 20 5.59 -9.41 4.77
N ILE A 21 5.87 -10.55 4.14
CA ILE A 21 5.40 -10.83 2.76
C ILE A 21 3.87 -10.90 2.72
N VAL A 22 3.25 -11.63 3.64
CA VAL A 22 1.79 -11.74 3.74
C VAL A 22 1.14 -10.37 4.00
N GLN A 23 1.75 -9.56 4.87
CA GLN A 23 1.29 -8.19 5.13
C GLN A 23 1.41 -7.30 3.89
N ALA A 24 2.53 -7.35 3.17
CA ALA A 24 2.72 -6.59 1.95
C ALA A 24 1.68 -6.94 0.88
N LEU A 25 1.40 -8.25 0.70
CA LEU A 25 0.37 -8.74 -0.22
C LEU A 25 -1.04 -8.26 0.14
N ARG A 26 -1.35 -8.14 1.44
CA ARG A 26 -2.65 -7.65 1.91
C ARG A 26 -2.81 -6.14 1.68
N VAL A 27 -1.77 -5.36 1.98
CA VAL A 27 -1.84 -3.88 1.93
C VAL A 27 -1.73 -3.37 0.48
N ALA A 28 -1.09 -4.11 -0.43
CA ALA A 28 -1.00 -3.77 -1.86
C ALA A 28 -2.33 -3.80 -2.63
N GLY A 29 -3.44 -4.07 -1.94
CA GLY A 29 -4.77 -3.62 -2.35
C GLY A 29 -5.24 -4.16 -3.70
N ILE A 30 -5.81 -5.37 -3.71
CA ILE A 30 -7.01 -5.83 -4.45
C ILE A 30 -7.11 -7.36 -4.24
N GLY A 31 -8.07 -7.81 -3.42
CA GLY A 31 -8.47 -9.22 -3.27
C GLY A 31 -7.69 -10.06 -2.25
N LEU A 32 -8.05 -11.36 -2.14
CA LEU A 32 -7.48 -12.36 -1.22
C LEU A 32 -6.11 -12.90 -1.68
N ALA A 33 -5.24 -12.03 -2.21
CA ALA A 33 -3.96 -12.45 -2.78
C ALA A 33 -3.00 -13.02 -1.74
N GLU A 34 -3.08 -12.54 -0.49
CA GLU A 34 -2.32 -13.10 0.61
C GLU A 34 -2.78 -14.54 0.91
N LYS A 35 -4.09 -14.80 0.84
CA LYS A 35 -4.63 -16.16 1.01
C LYS A 35 -4.18 -17.09 -0.12
N ARG A 36 -4.30 -16.64 -1.38
CA ARG A 36 -3.83 -17.43 -2.54
C ARG A 36 -2.33 -17.73 -2.43
N HIS A 37 -1.51 -16.78 -1.97
CA HIS A 37 -0.09 -17.02 -1.76
C HIS A 37 0.19 -18.08 -0.70
N VAL A 38 -0.58 -18.08 0.41
CA VAL A 38 -0.52 -19.13 1.44
C VAL A 38 -0.89 -20.49 0.85
N ASP A 39 -2.02 -20.58 0.15
CA ASP A 39 -2.49 -21.83 -0.48
C ASP A 39 -1.42 -22.40 -1.44
N LEU A 40 -0.79 -21.55 -2.25
CA LEU A 40 0.28 -21.97 -3.17
C LEU A 40 1.53 -22.45 -2.43
N CYS A 41 1.89 -21.83 -1.30
CA CYS A 41 3.05 -22.25 -0.50
C CYS A 41 2.85 -23.65 0.08
N GLU A 42 1.62 -24.05 0.43
CA GLU A 42 1.31 -25.39 0.93
C GLU A 42 1.57 -26.50 -0.10
N VAL A 43 1.36 -26.20 -1.39
CA VAL A 43 1.63 -27.12 -2.52
C VAL A 43 3.14 -27.25 -2.83
N ARG A 44 3.96 -26.30 -2.34
CA ARG A 44 5.43 -26.28 -2.40
C ARG A 44 6.04 -25.94 -3.77
N ARG A 45 6.77 -26.87 -4.39
CA ARG A 45 7.70 -26.56 -5.49
C ARG A 45 7.00 -26.35 -6.83
N SER A 46 5.91 -27.06 -7.10
CA SER A 46 5.18 -26.97 -8.37
C SER A 46 4.52 -25.60 -8.59
N THR A 47 4.35 -24.80 -7.54
CA THR A 47 3.67 -23.49 -7.58
C THR A 47 4.63 -22.30 -7.53
N ILE A 48 5.95 -22.51 -7.68
CA ILE A 48 6.94 -21.41 -7.64
C ILE A 48 6.61 -20.34 -8.70
N GLU A 49 6.28 -20.76 -9.92
CA GLU A 49 5.93 -19.85 -11.02
C GLU A 49 4.67 -19.04 -10.71
N GLU A 50 3.60 -19.70 -10.24
CA GLU A 50 2.35 -19.03 -9.85
C GLU A 50 2.56 -18.02 -8.71
N ARG A 51 3.41 -18.36 -7.73
CA ARG A 51 3.76 -17.43 -6.63
C ARG A 51 4.52 -16.22 -7.15
N SER A 52 5.44 -16.41 -8.09
CA SER A 52 6.19 -15.33 -8.73
C SER A 52 5.25 -14.37 -9.46
N GLN A 53 4.35 -14.92 -10.30
CA GLN A 53 3.37 -14.12 -11.05
C GLN A 53 2.43 -13.33 -10.12
N LEU A 54 1.99 -13.93 -9.02
CA LEU A 54 1.19 -13.26 -8.00
C LEU A 54 1.92 -12.05 -7.41
N LEU A 55 3.20 -12.21 -7.06
CA LEU A 55 4.03 -11.13 -6.52
C LEU A 55 4.24 -10.01 -7.55
N ILE A 56 4.52 -10.36 -8.81
CA ILE A 56 4.66 -9.38 -9.90
C ILE A 56 3.39 -8.55 -10.05
N LYS A 57 2.22 -9.21 -10.07
CA LYS A 57 0.94 -8.53 -10.18
C LYS A 57 0.72 -7.55 -9.03
N GLN A 58 0.99 -7.96 -7.79
CA GLN A 58 0.80 -7.08 -6.64
C GLN A 58 1.79 -5.92 -6.60
N ARG A 59 3.02 -6.12 -7.07
CA ARG A 59 3.98 -5.03 -7.24
C ARG A 59 3.46 -3.98 -8.21
N ILE A 60 2.94 -4.38 -9.38
CA ILE A 60 2.38 -3.46 -10.39
C ILE A 60 1.18 -2.69 -9.82
N ASN A 61 0.31 -3.34 -9.04
CA ASN A 61 -0.80 -2.67 -8.37
C ASN A 61 -0.31 -1.61 -7.37
N ALA A 62 0.66 -1.96 -6.54
CA ALA A 62 1.25 -1.04 -5.56
C ALA A 62 1.91 0.17 -6.25
N GLU A 63 2.65 -0.05 -7.33
CA GLU A 63 3.23 1.04 -8.15
C GLU A 63 2.16 1.95 -8.74
N THR A 64 1.05 1.37 -9.20
CA THR A 64 -0.08 2.14 -9.74
C THR A 64 -0.73 3.01 -8.67
N GLU A 65 -0.96 2.49 -7.47
CA GLU A 65 -1.52 3.28 -6.37
C GLU A 65 -0.54 4.35 -5.88
N MET A 66 0.77 4.07 -5.91
CA MET A 66 1.79 5.07 -5.60
C MET A 66 1.74 6.25 -6.58
N MET A 67 1.64 5.99 -7.89
CA MET A 67 1.50 7.05 -8.90
C MET A 67 0.24 7.90 -8.66
N LYS A 68 -0.91 7.27 -8.41
CA LYS A 68 -2.15 8.00 -8.08
C LYS A 68 -2.01 8.84 -6.81
N MET A 69 -1.29 8.35 -5.81
CA MET A 69 -1.05 9.10 -4.57
C MET A 69 -0.17 10.32 -4.83
N GLN A 70 0.86 10.20 -5.67
CA GLN A 70 1.71 11.31 -6.07
C GLN A 70 0.93 12.38 -6.84
N GLU A 71 0.04 11.99 -7.76
CA GLU A 71 -0.84 12.94 -8.48
C GLU A 71 -1.75 13.71 -7.52
N ARG A 72 -2.36 13.02 -6.54
CA ARG A 72 -3.18 13.67 -5.51
C ARG A 72 -2.36 14.65 -4.67
N LEU A 73 -1.14 14.27 -4.30
CA LEU A 73 -0.25 15.12 -3.52
C LEU A 73 0.08 16.40 -4.28
N LEU A 74 0.38 16.31 -5.59
CA LEU A 74 0.67 17.47 -6.42
C LEU A 74 -0.51 18.47 -6.46
N ILE A 75 -1.74 17.98 -6.56
CA ILE A 75 -2.96 18.82 -6.54
C ILE A 75 -3.10 19.53 -5.20
N LEU A 76 -2.84 18.82 -4.09
CA LEU A 76 -2.91 19.39 -2.75
C LEU A 76 -1.84 20.47 -2.54
N GLU A 77 -0.59 20.19 -2.94
CA GLU A 77 0.51 21.16 -2.87
C GLU A 77 0.27 22.40 -3.73
N GLU A 78 -0.31 22.24 -4.92
CA GLU A 78 -0.70 23.39 -5.75
C GLU A 78 -1.71 24.28 -5.01
N LYS A 79 -2.74 23.66 -4.40
CA LYS A 79 -3.77 24.40 -3.68
C LYS A 79 -3.22 25.06 -2.41
N GLU A 80 -2.31 24.41 -1.69
CA GLU A 80 -1.61 24.98 -0.54
C GLU A 80 -0.83 26.24 -0.94
N ARG A 81 0.00 26.16 -1.98
CA ARG A 81 0.75 27.33 -2.51
C ARG A 81 -0.15 28.48 -2.96
N CYS A 82 -1.30 28.15 -3.57
CA CYS A 82 -2.30 29.18 -3.90
C CYS A 82 -2.77 29.92 -2.65
N TYR A 83 -3.05 29.21 -1.55
CA TYR A 83 -3.53 29.83 -0.32
C TYR A 83 -2.44 30.61 0.42
N GLU A 84 -1.20 30.14 0.43
CA GLU A 84 -0.06 30.92 0.94
C GLU A 84 0.05 32.26 0.20
N THR A 85 -0.03 32.22 -1.13
CA THR A 85 0.06 33.43 -1.97
C THR A 85 -1.12 34.38 -1.72
N LEU A 86 -2.35 33.87 -1.66
CA LEU A 86 -3.54 34.69 -1.41
C LEU A 86 -3.51 35.34 -0.02
N SER A 87 -3.03 34.62 0.99
CA SER A 87 -2.89 35.15 2.36
C SER A 87 -1.87 36.28 2.45
N LEU A 88 -0.81 36.27 1.63
CA LEU A 88 0.20 37.33 1.59
C LEU A 88 -0.29 38.57 0.82
N GLN A 89 -1.15 38.39 -0.18
CA GLN A 89 -1.55 39.43 -1.12
C GLN A 89 -2.97 40.00 -0.87
N ASN A 90 -3.71 39.49 0.13
CA ASN A 90 -5.16 39.74 0.29
C ASN A 90 -5.94 39.54 -1.02
N GLY A 91 -5.56 38.52 -1.80
CA GLY A 91 -6.13 38.23 -3.11
C GLY A 91 -7.47 37.49 -3.05
N ILE A 92 -8.18 37.44 -4.18
CA ILE A 92 -9.45 36.71 -4.34
C ILE A 92 -9.17 35.29 -4.85
N ASP A 93 -9.75 34.25 -4.22
CA ASP A 93 -9.66 32.85 -4.69
C ASP A 93 -10.59 32.60 -5.87
N TYR A 94 -10.09 32.80 -7.10
CA TYR A 94 -10.85 32.54 -8.33
C TYR A 94 -11.18 31.05 -8.56
N ARG A 95 -10.57 30.13 -7.81
CA ARG A 95 -10.88 28.68 -7.87
C ARG A 95 -11.83 28.24 -6.76
N ASN A 96 -12.42 29.17 -6.00
CA ASN A 96 -13.47 28.85 -5.04
C ASN A 96 -14.78 28.50 -5.80
N PRO A 97 -15.37 27.31 -5.58
CA PRO A 97 -16.60 26.91 -6.24
C PRO A 97 -17.81 27.78 -5.84
N LYS A 98 -17.74 28.48 -4.71
CA LYS A 98 -18.68 29.57 -4.39
C LYS A 98 -18.06 30.88 -4.87
N LYS A 99 -18.74 31.58 -5.77
CA LYS A 99 -18.33 32.92 -6.18
C LYS A 99 -18.40 33.86 -4.97
N ALA A 100 -17.46 34.79 -4.89
CA ALA A 100 -17.53 35.87 -3.91
C ALA A 100 -18.82 36.68 -4.17
N ASP A 101 -19.56 36.98 -3.09
CA ASP A 101 -20.72 37.88 -3.11
C ASP A 101 -20.29 39.32 -3.47
#